data_AF-A0A928HRB1-F1
#
_entry.id   AF-A0A928HRB1-F1
#
_cell.length_a   1.000
_cell.length_b   1.000
_cell.length_c   1.000
_cell.angle_alpha   90.00
_cell.angle_beta   90.00
_cell.angle_gamma   90.00
#
_symmetry.space_group_name_H-M   'P 1'
#
loop_
_entity.id
_entity.type
_entity.pdbx_description
1 polymer ?
#
loop_
_entity_poly.entity_id
_entity_poly.type
_entity_poly.pdbx_seq_one_letter_code
_entity_poly.pdbx_strand_id
1 'polypeptide(L)'
;MNFIKKYFKILIGAGVLIVALFVFTASLRSKDLSGGTLKNWASANNEERVATVRTLIGGDENIDIVVACVGKIATLPDSGEMTIADAARLCNMGMQLKENL
;
A
#
# COMPACT_ATOMS: atom_id res chain seq x y z
N MET A 1 15.56 -48.76 9.19
CA MET A 1 14.72 -47.92 10.08
C MET A 1 15.18 -46.46 10.21
N ASN A 2 16.50 -46.15 10.15
CA ASN A 2 17.00 -44.77 10.28
C ASN A 2 16.79 -43.87 9.04
N PHE A 3 16.71 -44.46 7.84
CA PHE A 3 16.57 -43.71 6.58
C PHE A 3 15.19 -43.04 6.46
N ILE A 4 14.13 -43.74 6.86
CA ILE A 4 12.73 -43.25 6.82
C ILE A 4 12.54 -42.05 7.77
N LYS A 5 13.11 -42.11 8.99
CA LYS A 5 13.08 -41.01 9.95
C LYS A 5 13.82 -39.76 9.45
N LYS A 6 14.92 -39.95 8.72
CA LYS A 6 15.70 -38.83 8.13
C LYS A 6 14.92 -38.18 6.99
N TYR A 7 14.26 -38.98 6.15
CA TYR A 7 13.42 -38.49 5.05
C TYR A 7 12.19 -37.71 5.56
N PHE A 8 11.53 -38.20 6.61
CA PHE A 8 10.40 -37.49 7.24
C PHE A 8 10.81 -36.14 7.84
N LYS A 9 11.99 -36.05 8.48
CA LYS A 9 12.51 -34.77 8.99
C LYS A 9 12.76 -33.74 7.89
N ILE A 10 13.30 -34.19 6.75
CA ILE A 10 13.54 -33.32 5.59
C ILE A 10 12.22 -32.84 5.00
N LEU A 11 11.22 -33.72 4.88
CA LEU A 11 9.87 -33.37 4.40
C LEU A 11 9.17 -32.35 5.31
N ILE A 12 9.25 -32.53 6.63
CA ILE A 12 8.69 -31.57 7.60
C ILE A 12 9.40 -30.22 7.48
N GLY A 13 10.74 -30.23 7.39
CA GLY A 13 11.52 -29.01 7.20
C GLY A 13 11.17 -28.27 5.90
N ALA A 14 11.03 -29.00 4.80
CA ALA A 14 10.60 -28.44 3.52
C ALA A 14 9.17 -27.89 3.58
N GLY A 15 8.25 -28.59 4.25
CA GLY A 15 6.88 -28.12 4.46
C GLY A 15 6.82 -26.80 5.25
N VAL A 16 7.59 -26.70 6.34
CA VAL A 16 7.69 -25.45 7.13
C VAL A 16 8.24 -24.30 6.29
N LEU A 17 9.25 -24.57 5.46
CA LEU A 17 9.86 -23.56 4.59
C LEU A 17 8.86 -23.04 3.53
N ILE A 18 8.05 -23.92 2.93
CA ILE A 18 7.01 -23.56 1.97
C ILE A 18 5.94 -22.70 2.64
N VAL A 19 5.49 -23.09 3.84
CA VAL A 19 4.50 -22.31 4.61
C VAL A 19 5.06 -20.95 4.99
N ALA A 20 6.32 -20.87 5.43
CA ALA A 20 6.98 -19.61 5.75
C ALA A 20 7.07 -18.70 4.51
N LEU A 21 7.43 -19.23 3.34
CA LEU A 21 7.46 -18.49 2.08
C LEU A 21 6.06 -18.01 1.68
N PHE A 22 5.02 -18.82 1.88
CA PHE A 22 3.65 -18.44 1.55
C PHE A 22 3.14 -17.31 2.46
N VAL A 23 3.39 -17.40 3.77
CA VAL A 23 3.03 -16.34 4.73
C VAL A 23 3.82 -15.06 4.45
N PHE A 24 5.10 -15.18 4.10
CA PHE A 24 5.94 -14.02 3.77
C PHE A 24 5.48 -13.33 2.48
N THR A 25 5.20 -14.09 1.43
CA THR A 25 4.69 -13.55 0.15
C THR A 25 3.28 -12.97 0.28
N ALA A 26 2.40 -13.61 1.04
CA ALA A 26 1.08 -13.06 1.36
C ALA A 26 1.18 -11.76 2.17
N SER A 27 2.13 -11.69 3.12
CA SER A 27 2.38 -10.47 3.89
C SER A 27 2.88 -9.32 3.01
N LEU A 28 3.79 -9.60 2.07
CA LEU A 28 4.29 -8.61 1.10
C LEU A 28 3.19 -8.09 0.16
N ARG A 29 2.24 -8.95 -0.22
CA ARG A 29 1.15 -8.55 -1.12
C ARG A 29 0.07 -7.70 -0.43
N SER A 30 0.01 -7.75 0.89
CA SER A 30 -1.14 -7.23 1.65
C SER A 30 -1.09 -5.74 1.98
N LYS A 31 0.02 -5.02 1.82
CA LYS A 31 0.18 -3.72 2.51
C LYS A 31 1.00 -2.68 1.77
N ASP A 32 0.71 -2.45 0.50
CA ASP A 32 1.22 -1.23 -0.12
C ASP A 32 0.14 -0.51 -0.93
N LEU A 33 -0.67 0.27 -0.21
CA LEU A 33 -1.58 1.23 -0.83
C LEU A 33 -0.79 2.30 -1.61
N SER A 34 0.47 2.56 -1.24
CA SER A 34 1.35 3.53 -1.91
C SER A 34 1.70 3.13 -3.34
N GLY A 35 1.82 1.82 -3.61
CA GLY A 35 2.01 1.25 -4.94
C GLY A 35 0.72 0.96 -5.70
N GLY A 36 -0.43 1.26 -5.10
CA GLY A 36 -1.75 1.00 -5.67
C GLY A 36 -2.28 2.13 -6.55
N THR A 37 -3.39 1.83 -7.24
CA THR A 37 -4.16 2.83 -7.99
C THR A 37 -5.33 3.36 -7.18
N LEU A 38 -5.97 4.44 -7.64
CA LEU A 38 -7.11 5.05 -6.96
C LEU A 38 -8.31 4.10 -6.80
N LYS A 39 -8.40 3.00 -7.57
CA LYS A 39 -9.40 1.94 -7.33
C LYS A 39 -9.30 1.34 -5.92
N ASN A 40 -8.08 1.20 -5.40
CA ASN A 40 -7.83 0.61 -4.09
C ASN A 40 -7.99 1.64 -2.96
N TRP A 41 -8.10 2.93 -3.31
CA TRP A 41 -8.24 4.02 -2.35
C TRP A 41 -9.53 3.87 -1.53
N ALA A 42 -10.65 3.58 -2.19
CA ALA A 42 -11.96 3.46 -1.56
C ALA A 42 -12.05 2.28 -0.57
N SER A 43 -11.32 1.19 -0.81
CA SER A 43 -11.27 0.01 0.06
C SER A 43 -10.36 0.17 1.28
N ALA A 44 -9.44 1.14 1.26
CA ALA A 44 -8.52 1.40 2.36
C ALA A 44 -9.22 2.10 3.53
N ASN A 45 -8.78 1.79 4.75
CA ASN A 45 -9.24 2.52 5.93
C ASN A 45 -8.64 3.93 6.00
N ASN A 46 -9.15 4.79 6.88
CA ASN A 46 -8.69 6.18 6.96
C ASN A 46 -7.22 6.28 7.43
N GLU A 47 -6.81 5.45 8.38
CA GLU A 47 -5.44 5.44 8.91
C GLU A 47 -4.41 5.02 7.84
N GLU A 48 -4.75 4.04 7.00
CA GLU A 48 -3.95 3.58 5.87
C GLU A 48 -3.81 4.66 4.80
N ARG A 49 -4.89 5.38 4.50
CA ARG A 49 -4.87 6.52 3.56
C ARG A 49 -3.97 7.64 4.07
N VAL A 50 -4.12 8.01 5.34
CA VAL A 50 -3.31 9.04 6.02
C VAL A 50 -1.85 8.63 6.04
N ALA A 51 -1.54 7.39 6.45
CA ALA A 51 -0.17 6.88 6.47
C ALA A 51 0.45 6.85 5.06
N THR A 52 -0.31 6.42 4.06
CA THR A 52 0.13 6.39 2.66
C THR A 52 0.42 7.77 2.12
N VAL A 53 -0.47 8.74 2.38
CA VAL A 53 -0.24 10.12 1.95
C VAL A 53 0.98 10.69 2.66
N ARG A 54 1.10 10.51 3.98
CA ARG A 54 2.27 10.95 4.76
C ARG A 54 3.60 10.43 4.21
N THR A 55 3.66 9.15 3.83
CA THR A 55 4.88 8.58 3.23
C THR A 55 5.15 9.13 1.83
N LEU A 56 4.11 9.42 1.04
CA LEU A 56 4.24 9.89 -0.34
C LEU A 56 4.67 11.36 -0.46
N ILE A 57 4.19 12.24 0.44
CA ILE A 57 4.54 13.66 0.41
C ILE A 57 5.72 14.04 1.29
N GLY A 58 6.09 13.20 2.26
CA GLY A 58 7.26 13.44 3.10
C GLY A 58 7.14 14.62 4.07
N GLY A 59 5.92 15.08 4.35
CA GLY A 59 5.64 16.16 5.31
C GLY A 59 4.36 15.89 6.09
N ASP A 60 4.25 16.46 7.29
CA ASP A 60 3.07 16.31 8.17
C ASP A 60 1.98 17.37 7.92
N GLU A 61 2.30 18.37 7.12
CA GLU A 61 1.44 19.50 6.88
C GLU A 61 0.35 19.14 5.87
N ASN A 62 -0.87 19.56 6.17
CA ASN A 62 -2.02 19.45 5.27
C ASN A 62 -2.37 18.01 4.81
N ILE A 63 -1.90 16.97 5.52
CA ILE A 63 -2.17 15.55 5.19
C ILE A 63 -3.67 15.29 5.01
N ASP A 64 -4.50 15.76 5.94
CA ASP A 64 -5.95 15.55 5.89
C ASP A 64 -6.57 16.18 4.62
N ILE A 65 -6.04 17.33 4.20
CA ILE A 65 -6.48 18.03 2.99
C ILE A 65 -6.05 17.25 1.74
N VAL A 66 -4.82 16.72 1.72
CA VAL A 66 -4.36 15.87 0.61
C VAL A 66 -5.16 14.57 0.54
N VAL A 67 -5.42 13.90 1.67
CA VAL A 67 -6.26 12.70 1.73
C VAL A 67 -7.66 12.99 1.18
N ALA A 68 -8.26 14.12 1.56
CA ALA A 68 -9.56 14.53 1.04
C ALA A 68 -9.51 14.84 -0.47
N CYS A 69 -8.45 15.49 -0.95
CA CYS A 69 -8.23 15.78 -2.36
C CYS A 69 -8.05 14.50 -3.19
N VAL A 70 -7.22 13.56 -2.75
CA VAL A 70 -7.06 12.25 -3.38
C VAL A 70 -8.39 11.49 -3.39
N GLY A 71 -9.15 11.56 -2.30
CA GLY A 71 -10.51 11.02 -2.22
C GLY A 71 -11.46 11.61 -3.25
N LYS A 72 -11.39 12.92 -3.51
CA LYS A 72 -12.16 13.57 -4.58
C LYS A 72 -11.72 13.11 -5.96
N ILE A 73 -10.41 13.01 -6.22
CA ILE A 73 -9.91 12.51 -7.51
C ILE A 73 -10.37 11.07 -7.74
N ALA A 74 -10.36 10.23 -6.70
CA ALA A 74 -10.84 8.85 -6.79
C ALA A 74 -12.34 8.71 -7.13
N THR A 75 -13.13 9.79 -6.98
CA THR A 75 -14.55 9.81 -7.38
C THR A 75 -14.79 10.24 -8.84
N LEU A 76 -13.77 10.70 -9.54
CA LEU A 76 -13.88 11.10 -10.94
C LEU A 76 -14.05 9.86 -11.86
N PRO A 77 -14.82 9.97 -12.95
CA PRO A 77 -14.84 8.94 -13.97
C PRO A 77 -13.43 8.78 -14.57
N ASP A 78 -13.04 7.53 -14.85
CA ASP A 78 -11.74 7.14 -15.43
C ASP A 78 -10.48 7.41 -14.58
N SER A 79 -10.59 7.95 -13.37
CA SER A 79 -9.42 8.18 -12.51
C SER A 79 -8.89 6.91 -11.84
N GLY A 80 -9.61 5.79 -11.93
CA GLY A 80 -9.27 4.55 -11.23
C GLY A 80 -7.92 3.92 -11.61
N GLU A 81 -7.39 4.20 -12.81
CA GLU A 81 -6.08 3.73 -13.25
C GLU A 81 -4.93 4.65 -12.80
N MET A 82 -5.25 5.87 -12.32
CA MET A 82 -4.26 6.79 -11.80
C MET A 82 -3.63 6.23 -10.52
N THR A 83 -2.32 6.41 -10.38
CA THR A 83 -1.62 5.99 -9.16
C THR A 83 -2.00 6.91 -8.00
N ILE A 84 -2.04 6.35 -6.79
CA ILE A 84 -2.28 7.14 -5.57
C ILE A 84 -1.16 8.18 -5.38
N ALA A 85 0.07 7.81 -5.75
CA ALA A 85 1.24 8.70 -5.71
C ALA A 85 1.08 9.95 -6.59
N ASP A 86 0.64 9.79 -7.84
CA ASP A 86 0.46 10.92 -8.75
C ASP A 86 -0.67 11.84 -8.29
N ALA A 87 -1.79 11.27 -7.83
CA ALA A 87 -2.89 12.03 -7.26
C ALA A 87 -2.46 12.81 -6.00
N ALA A 88 -1.71 12.18 -5.09
CA ALA A 88 -1.20 12.83 -3.88
C ALA A 88 -0.23 13.97 -4.21
N ARG A 89 0.66 13.77 -5.19
CA ARG A 89 1.58 14.81 -5.66
C ARG A 89 0.85 15.99 -6.29
N LEU A 90 -0.16 15.74 -7.13
CA LEU A 90 -0.99 16.78 -7.73
C LEU A 90 -1.70 17.63 -6.66
N CYS A 91 -2.32 16.97 -5.68
CA CYS A 91 -2.97 17.62 -4.55
C CYS A 91 -1.99 18.46 -3.72
N ASN A 92 -0.81 17.91 -3.42
CA ASN A 92 0.21 18.62 -2.66
C ASN A 92 0.77 19.84 -3.40
N MET A 93 1.11 19.69 -4.69
CA MET A 93 1.56 20.82 -5.52
C MET A 93 0.51 21.93 -5.55
N GLY A 94 -0.76 21.58 -5.74
CA GLY A 94 -1.86 22.57 -5.72
C GLY A 94 -1.96 23.34 -4.40
N MET A 95 -1.70 22.68 -3.26
CA MET A 95 -1.69 23.38 -1.97
C MET A 95 -0.47 24.27 -1.79
N GLN A 96 0.72 23.80 -2.15
CA GLN A 96 1.93 24.64 -2.11
C GLN A 96 1.78 25.89 -2.98
N LEU A 97 1.16 25.76 -4.15
CA LEU A 97 0.82 26.90 -5.01
C LEU A 97 -0.13 27.89 -4.33
N LYS A 98 -1.14 27.40 -3.59
CA LYS A 98 -2.09 28.24 -2.84
C LYS A 98 -1.42 28.97 -1.66
N GLU A 99 -0.48 28.33 -0.98
CA GLU A 99 0.23 28.92 0.17
C GLU A 99 1.27 29.97 -0.25
N ASN A 100 1.80 29.88 -1.46
CA ASN A 100 2.77 30.82 -2.01
C ASN A 100 2.15 31.98 -2.81
N LEU A 101 0.81 32.08 -2.87
CA LEU A 101 0.06 33.12 -3.58
C LEU A 101 -0.53 34.14 -2.59
#